data_AF-A0A3S3P8V9-F1
#
_entry.id   AF-A0A3S3P8V9-F1
#
_cell.length_a   1.000
_cell.length_b   1.000
_cell.length_c   1.000
_cell.angle_alpha   90.00
_cell.angle_beta   90.00
_cell.angle_gamma   90.00
#
_symmetry.space_group_name_H-M   'P 1'
#
loop_
_entity.id
_entity.type
_entity.pdbx_description
1 polymer ?
#
loop_
_entity_poly.entity_id
_entity_poly.type
_entity_poly.pdbx_seq_one_letter_code
_entity_poly.pdbx_strand_id
1 'polypeptide(L)'
;MGEDDIVISGISGRYPKADNIEELWNNLINGKEMYIADDSRWPVGYVGLPQLSGNLKDITKVDADFFKMGEVESDFIDPQYRIFHEVVYESIYDSGIIPEALRGSNTA
;
A
#
# COMPACT_ATOMS: atom_id res chain seq x y z
N MET A 1 4.54 -27.57 23.76
CA MET A 1 4.91 -26.81 22.56
C MET A 1 5.40 -25.48 23.07
N GLY A 2 6.65 -25.10 22.81
CA GLY A 2 7.13 -23.77 23.19
C GLY A 2 6.33 -22.72 22.43
N GLU A 3 6.25 -21.50 22.94
CA GLU A 3 5.87 -20.37 22.08
C GLU A 3 6.93 -20.29 20.99
N ASP A 4 6.49 -20.42 19.73
CA ASP A 4 7.36 -20.16 18.59
C ASP A 4 7.68 -18.66 18.55
N ASP A 5 8.94 -18.31 18.28
CA ASP A 5 9.34 -16.91 18.15
C ASP A 5 8.66 -16.30 16.91
N ILE A 6 8.08 -15.11 17.08
CA ILE A 6 7.43 -14.35 16.00
C ILE A 6 8.36 -13.25 15.50
N VAL A 7 8.58 -13.20 14.18
CA VAL A 7 9.44 -12.20 13.53
C VAL A 7 8.67 -11.44 12.46
N ILE A 8 9.05 -10.18 12.23
CA ILE A 8 8.64 -9.42 11.05
C ILE A 8 9.61 -9.79 9.93
N SER A 9 9.15 -10.59 8.96
CA SER A 9 10.00 -11.12 7.90
C SER A 9 10.01 -10.27 6.63
N GLY A 10 8.99 -9.44 6.38
CA GLY A 10 8.94 -8.54 5.22
C GLY A 10 7.96 -7.40 5.40
N ILE A 11 8.16 -6.32 4.65
CA ILE A 11 7.36 -5.09 4.72
C ILE A 11 7.19 -4.47 3.33
N SER A 12 6.00 -3.95 3.04
CA SER A 12 5.77 -3.02 1.94
C SER A 12 4.65 -2.05 2.30
N GLY A 13 4.46 -1.01 1.50
CA GLY A 13 3.36 -0.08 1.65
C GLY A 13 3.37 1.08 0.66
N ARG A 14 2.22 1.75 0.58
CA ARG A 14 2.05 3.05 -0.08
C ARG A 14 1.81 4.11 0.99
N TYR A 15 2.46 5.26 0.86
CA TYR A 15 2.44 6.34 1.85
C TYR A 15 2.27 7.71 1.18
N PRO A 16 1.96 8.77 1.94
CA PRO A 16 1.90 10.11 1.37
C PRO A 16 3.21 10.49 0.69
N LYS A 17 3.15 10.89 -0.59
CA LYS A 17 4.32 11.15 -1.46
C LYS A 17 5.36 10.03 -1.54
N ALA A 18 5.00 8.78 -1.27
CA ALA A 18 5.91 7.63 -1.39
C ALA A 18 5.17 6.39 -1.88
N ASP A 19 5.58 5.85 -3.03
CA ASP A 19 4.98 4.66 -3.65
C ASP A 19 5.59 3.35 -3.13
N ASN A 20 6.61 3.42 -2.28
CA ASN A 20 7.24 2.26 -1.65
C ASN A 20 8.01 2.67 -0.38
N ILE A 21 8.53 1.67 0.33
CA ILE A 21 9.28 1.84 1.59
C ILE A 21 10.59 2.61 1.40
N GLU A 22 11.23 2.52 0.23
CA GLU A 22 12.49 3.23 -0.06
C GLU A 22 12.24 4.73 -0.22
N GLU A 23 11.19 5.10 -0.95
CA GLU A 23 10.75 6.50 -1.04
C GLU A 23 10.31 7.05 0.31
N LEU A 24 9.59 6.25 1.11
CA LEU A 24 9.22 6.63 2.47
C LEU A 24 10.48 6.89 3.31
N TRP A 25 11.43 5.96 3.31
CA TRP A 25 12.70 6.11 4.03
C TRP A 25 13.44 7.38 3.62
N ASN A 26 13.55 7.62 2.32
CA ASN A 26 14.16 8.82 1.78
C ASN A 26 13.43 10.10 2.21
N ASN A 27 12.11 10.10 2.31
CA ASN A 27 11.35 11.24 2.81
C ASN A 27 11.59 11.46 4.31
N LEU A 28 11.59 10.40 5.11
CA LEU A 28 11.81 10.45 6.56
C LEU A 28 13.21 10.96 6.91
N ILE A 29 14.25 10.38 6.32
CA ILE A 29 15.65 10.71 6.66
C ILE A 29 16.02 12.14 6.25
N ASN A 30 15.36 12.68 5.23
CA ASN A 30 15.55 14.06 4.77
C ASN A 30 14.56 15.06 5.38
N GLY A 31 13.68 14.63 6.30
CA GLY A 31 12.68 15.49 6.93
C GLY A 31 11.72 16.14 5.93
N LYS A 32 11.39 15.45 4.84
CA LYS A 32 10.52 16.00 3.78
C LYS A 32 9.06 16.04 4.26
N GLU A 33 8.42 17.17 4.02
CA GLU A 33 6.98 17.35 4.27
C GLU A 33 6.15 16.51 3.27
N MET A 34 5.37 15.58 3.81
CA MET A 34 4.52 14.66 3.04
C MET A 34 3.03 15.03 3.08
N TYR A 35 2.63 15.99 3.92
CA TYR A 35 1.32 16.62 3.86
C TYR A 35 1.20 17.55 2.65
N ILE A 36 -0.02 17.67 2.14
CA ILE A 36 -0.39 18.56 1.03
C ILE A 36 -1.71 19.26 1.33
N ALA A 37 -1.86 20.46 0.78
CA ALA A 37 -3.11 21.20 0.75
C ALA A 37 -3.56 21.32 -0.72
N ASP A 38 -4.16 20.26 -1.23
CA ASP A 38 -4.69 20.20 -2.58
C ASP A 38 -6.06 19.53 -2.63
N ASP A 39 -6.69 19.56 -3.81
CA ASP A 39 -8.03 19.03 -4.02
C ASP A 39 -8.02 17.53 -4.37
N SER A 40 -6.94 16.79 -4.08
CA SER A 40 -6.77 15.41 -4.56
C SER A 40 -7.78 14.41 -3.96
N ARG A 41 -8.48 14.79 -2.89
CA ARG A 41 -9.53 14.01 -2.24
C ARG A 41 -10.86 14.75 -2.22
N TRP A 42 -10.82 15.98 -1.75
CA TRP A 42 -11.95 16.90 -1.68
C TRP A 42 -11.40 18.33 -1.78
N PRO A 43 -12.21 19.33 -2.15
CA PRO A 43 -11.77 20.71 -2.19
C PRO A 43 -11.16 21.17 -0.87
N VAL A 44 -10.04 21.89 -0.89
CA VAL A 44 -9.38 22.38 0.32
C VAL A 44 -10.36 23.19 1.19
N GLY A 45 -10.47 22.83 2.48
CA GLY A 45 -11.40 23.47 3.41
C GLY A 45 -12.85 23.00 3.30
N TYR A 46 -13.12 21.92 2.55
CA TYR A 46 -14.44 21.32 2.45
C TYR A 46 -15.08 21.14 3.85
N VAL A 47 -16.26 21.73 4.05
CA VAL A 47 -17.02 21.73 5.32
C VAL A 47 -16.21 22.15 6.57
N GLY A 48 -15.18 22.99 6.40
CA GLY A 48 -14.33 23.44 7.50
C GLY A 48 -13.27 22.42 7.94
N LEU A 49 -13.01 21.39 7.13
CA LEU A 49 -11.92 20.44 7.37
C LEU A 49 -10.56 21.14 7.32
N PRO A 50 -9.56 20.63 8.06
CA PRO A 50 -8.17 21.06 7.92
C PRO A 50 -7.71 20.99 6.46
N GLN A 51 -6.92 21.98 6.05
CA GLN A 51 -6.42 22.07 4.68
C GLN A 51 -5.35 21.02 4.37
N LEU A 52 -4.62 20.56 5.39
CA LEU A 52 -3.52 19.62 5.24
C LEU A 52 -3.98 18.18 5.39
N SER A 53 -3.61 17.34 4.44
CA SER A 53 -3.83 15.89 4.47
C SER A 53 -2.64 15.14 3.88
N GLY A 54 -2.44 13.89 4.30
CA GLY A 54 -1.43 13.00 3.74
C GLY A 54 -2.08 12.07 2.72
N ASN A 55 -1.92 12.37 1.44
CA ASN A 55 -2.58 11.62 0.36
C ASN A 55 -1.59 10.71 -0.36
N LEU A 56 -1.99 9.46 -0.62
CA LEU A 56 -1.29 8.59 -1.57
C LEU A 56 -1.24 9.27 -2.95
N LYS A 57 -0.13 9.08 -3.67
CA LYS A 57 0.05 9.69 -5.00
C LYS A 57 -0.98 9.21 -6.01
N ASP A 58 -1.36 7.95 -5.94
CA ASP A 58 -2.35 7.34 -6.83
C ASP A 58 -3.17 6.29 -6.08
N ILE A 59 -4.45 6.17 -6.45
CA ILE A 59 -5.40 5.16 -5.93
C ILE A 59 -6.21 4.50 -7.05
N THR A 60 -5.89 4.81 -8.30
CA THR A 60 -6.62 4.31 -9.47
C THR A 60 -5.96 3.07 -10.09
N LYS A 61 -4.69 2.82 -9.76
CA LYS A 61 -3.89 1.73 -10.34
C LYS A 61 -4.12 0.38 -9.66
N VAL A 62 -4.07 -0.66 -10.48
CA VAL A 62 -3.87 -2.06 -10.10
C VAL A 62 -3.35 -2.84 -11.32
N ASP A 63 -2.48 -3.83 -11.12
CA ASP A 63 -2.18 -4.82 -12.15
C ASP A 63 -3.28 -5.89 -12.23
N ALA A 64 -4.40 -5.55 -12.88
CA ALA A 64 -5.58 -6.42 -12.97
C ALA A 64 -5.28 -7.78 -13.62
N ASP A 65 -4.45 -7.80 -14.66
CA ASP A 65 -4.07 -9.02 -15.38
C ASP A 65 -3.27 -9.97 -14.48
N PHE A 66 -2.30 -9.44 -13.74
CA PHE A 66 -1.49 -10.23 -12.81
C PHE A 66 -2.36 -10.89 -11.72
N PHE A 67 -3.29 -10.13 -11.13
CA PHE A 67 -4.20 -10.64 -10.10
C PHE A 67 -5.43 -11.36 -10.65
N LYS A 68 -5.54 -11.52 -11.97
CA LYS A 68 -6.67 -12.19 -12.65
C LYS A 68 -8.02 -11.56 -12.32
N MET A 69 -8.04 -10.24 -12.14
CA MET A 69 -9.24 -9.45 -11.97
C MET A 69 -9.79 -9.07 -13.35
N GLY A 70 -11.12 -9.17 -13.54
CA GLY A 70 -11.72 -8.67 -14.78
C GLY A 70 -11.53 -7.15 -14.88
N GLU A 71 -11.19 -6.62 -16.05
CA GLU A 71 -10.93 -5.19 -16.27
C GLU A 71 -12.07 -4.31 -15.74
N VAL A 72 -13.31 -4.61 -16.15
CA VAL A 72 -14.52 -3.90 -15.70
C VAL A 72 -14.76 -4.08 -14.20
N GLU A 73 -14.48 -5.25 -13.64
CA GLU A 73 -14.68 -5.51 -12.21
C GLU A 73 -13.68 -4.70 -11.38
N SER A 74 -12.44 -4.59 -11.83
CA SER A 74 -11.35 -3.90 -11.14
C SER A 74 -11.65 -2.42 -10.91
N ASP A 75 -12.45 -1.78 -11.77
CA ASP A 75 -12.90 -0.39 -11.60
C ASP A 75 -13.84 -0.21 -10.39
N PHE A 76 -14.58 -1.25 -10.00
CA PHE A 76 -15.53 -1.22 -8.89
C PHE A 76 -14.95 -1.75 -7.57
N ILE A 77 -13.70 -2.23 -7.57
CA ILE A 77 -13.02 -2.66 -6.35
C ILE A 77 -12.59 -1.43 -5.55
N ASP A 78 -12.81 -1.45 -4.23
CA ASP A 78 -12.30 -0.40 -3.33
C ASP A 78 -10.79 -0.22 -3.56
N PRO A 79 -10.30 1.01 -3.80
CA PRO A 79 -8.88 1.28 -3.98
C PRO A 79 -7.97 0.66 -2.91
N GLN A 80 -8.46 0.54 -1.67
CA GLN A 80 -7.71 -0.10 -0.58
C GLN A 80 -7.43 -1.58 -0.86
N TYR A 81 -8.40 -2.32 -1.40
CA TYR A 81 -8.21 -3.73 -1.76
C TYR A 81 -7.24 -3.87 -2.94
N ARG A 82 -7.35 -3.00 -3.94
CA ARG A 82 -6.44 -2.97 -5.10
C ARG A 82 -4.98 -2.79 -4.66
N ILE A 83 -4.74 -1.77 -3.84
CA ILE A 83 -3.41 -1.49 -3.29
C ILE A 83 -2.95 -2.62 -2.37
N PHE A 84 -3.85 -3.17 -1.55
CA PHE A 84 -3.53 -4.26 -0.63
C PHE A 84 -3.02 -5.50 -1.35
N HIS A 85 -3.61 -5.86 -2.48
CA HIS A 85 -3.15 -7.00 -3.30
C HIS A 85 -1.68 -6.85 -3.74
N GLU A 86 -1.30 -5.66 -4.23
CA GLU A 86 0.08 -5.36 -4.62
C GLU A 86 1.01 -5.36 -3.40
N VAL A 87 0.63 -4.66 -2.33
CA VAL A 87 1.49 -4.49 -1.14
C VAL A 87 1.75 -5.80 -0.41
N VAL A 88 0.76 -6.70 -0.32
CA VAL A 88 0.96 -8.04 0.25
C VAL A 88 1.87 -8.89 -0.61
N TYR A 89 1.73 -8.81 -1.94
CA TYR A 89 2.61 -9.53 -2.84
C TYR A 89 4.06 -9.04 -2.70
N GLU A 90 4.27 -7.73 -2.67
CA GLU A 90 5.57 -7.10 -2.44
C GLU A 90 6.17 -7.46 -1.08
N SER A 91 5.37 -7.49 -0.01
CA SER A 91 5.88 -7.80 1.34
C SER A 91 6.31 -9.26 1.49
N ILE A 92 5.64 -10.19 0.80
CA ILE A 92 6.08 -11.59 0.72
C ILE A 92 7.41 -11.67 -0.01
N TYR A 93 7.57 -10.95 -1.13
CA TYR A 93 8.85 -10.90 -1.86
C TYR A 93 9.98 -10.28 -1.05
N ASP A 94 9.70 -9.19 -0.32
CA ASP A 94 10.67 -8.53 0.56
C ASP A 94 11.20 -9.50 1.64
N SER A 95 10.36 -10.44 2.09
CA SER A 95 10.79 -11.50 3.02
C SER A 95 11.73 -12.55 2.44
N GLY A 96 12.05 -12.47 1.14
CA GLY A 96 12.85 -13.46 0.43
C GLY A 96 12.11 -14.76 0.14
N ILE A 97 10.79 -14.79 0.36
CA ILE A 97 9.91 -15.93 0.08
C ILE A 97 9.27 -15.75 -1.28
N ILE A 98 9.26 -16.81 -2.08
CA ILE A 98 8.50 -16.86 -3.32
C ILE A 98 7.03 -17.17 -2.96
N PRO A 99 6.02 -16.35 -3.35
CA PRO A 99 4.63 -16.51 -2.90
C PRO A 99 4.02 -17.89 -3.15
N GLU A 100 4.42 -18.57 -4.22
CA GLU A 100 3.98 -19.93 -4.53
C GLU A 100 4.31 -20.92 -3.41
N ALA A 101 5.38 -20.70 -2.65
CA ALA A 101 5.78 -21.55 -1.53
C ALA A 101 4.78 -21.49 -0.36
N LEU A 102 3.99 -20.43 -0.26
CA LEU A 102 2.96 -20.25 0.79
C LEU A 102 1.61 -20.85 0.39
N ARG A 103 1.41 -21.20 -0.89
CA ARG A 103 0.12 -21.70 -1.38
C ARG A 103 -0.25 -23.03 -0.70
N GLY A 104 -1.43 -23.07 -0.09
CA GLY A 104 -1.93 -24.27 0.61
C GLY A 104 -1.33 -24.49 2.00
N SER A 105 -0.49 -23.57 2.48
CA SER A 105 -0.06 -23.54 3.88
C SER A 105 -1.19 -23.05 4.80
N ASN A 106 -1.01 -23.20 6.12
CA ASN A 106 -1.90 -22.60 7.12
C ASN A 106 -1.54 -21.13 7.39
N THR A 107 -1.41 -20.35 6.32
CA THR A 107 -1.20 -18.89 6.37
C THR A 107 -2.55 -18.21 6.22
N ALA A 108 -2.93 -17.41 7.21
CA ALA A 108 -4.21 -16.69 7.26
C ALA A 108 -4.17 -15.36 6.49
#